data_AF-A0A327SJM3-F1
#
_entry.id   AF-A0A327SJM3-F1
#
_cell.length_a   1.000
_cell.length_b   1.000
_cell.length_c   1.000
_cell.angle_alpha   90.00
_cell.angle_beta   90.00
_cell.angle_gamma   90.00
#
_symmetry.space_group_name_H-M   'P 1'
#
loop_
_entity.id
_entity.type
_entity.pdbx_description
1 polymer ?
#
loop_
_entity_poly.entity_id
_entity_poly.type
_entity_poly.pdbx_seq_one_letter_code
_entity_poly.pdbx_strand_id
1 'polypeptide(L)'
;MKKQSNMNLIWAIIFIAGGFFLRFQINKRQFNRRNMAGVEEFKSYGNAYTIQMLEKVGRFVGAFLIIIGILIAISYFFATHK
;
A
#
# COMPACT_ATOMS: atom_id res chain seq x y z
N MET A 1 4.93 17.72 25.36
CA MET A 1 4.32 16.40 25.07
C MET A 1 3.33 16.42 23.89
N LYS A 2 2.48 17.45 23.69
CA LYS A 2 1.54 17.54 22.55
C LYS A 2 2.17 17.54 21.13
N LYS A 3 3.42 17.99 20.98
CA LYS A 3 4.10 17.97 19.67
C LYS A 3 4.37 16.54 19.17
N GLN A 4 4.72 15.63 20.08
CA GLN A 4 5.01 14.24 19.75
C GLN A 4 3.74 13.49 19.31
N SER A 5 2.61 13.76 19.98
CA SER A 5 1.33 13.15 19.63
C SER A 5 0.89 13.56 18.22
N ASN A 6 0.98 14.85 17.87
CA ASN A 6 0.63 15.35 16.53
C ASN A 6 1.53 14.73 15.44
N MET A 7 2.82 14.55 15.72
CA MET A 7 3.74 13.90 14.78
C MET A 7 3.38 12.43 14.55
N ASN A 8 3.00 11.68 15.59
CA ASN A 8 2.59 10.28 15.46
C ASN A 8 1.35 10.12 14.56
N LEU A 9 0.37 11.03 14.68
CA LEU A 9 -0.84 11.03 13.85
C LEU A 9 -0.50 11.31 12.37
N ILE A 10 0.36 12.30 12.11
CA ILE A 10 0.84 12.61 10.76
C ILE A 10 1.53 11.38 10.14
N TRP A 11 2.41 10.72 10.90
CA TRP A 11 3.07 9.50 10.43
C TRP A 11 2.07 8.38 10.13
N ALA A 12 1.09 8.14 11.01
CA ALA A 12 0.05 7.14 10.78
C ALA A 12 -0.71 7.38 9.46
N ILE A 13 -1.11 8.63 9.19
CA ILE A 13 -1.79 9.00 7.95
C ILE A 13 -0.88 8.74 6.74
N ILE A 14 0.38 9.17 6.80
CA ILE A 14 1.34 8.98 5.70
C ILE A 14 1.52 7.49 5.38
N PHE A 15 1.68 6.64 6.39
CA PHE A 15 1.84 5.19 6.21
C PHE A 15 0.60 4.54 5.58
N ILE A 16 -0.58 4.88 6.07
CA ILE A 16 -1.84 4.37 5.52
C ILE A 16 -2.03 4.84 4.08
N ALA A 17 -1.92 6.15 3.84
CA ALA A 17 -2.08 6.75 2.52
C ALA A 17 -1.06 6.20 1.52
N GLY A 18 0.20 6.06 1.93
CA GLY A 18 1.27 5.46 1.12
C GLY A 18 0.99 4.01 0.76
N GLY A 19 0.52 3.20 1.71
CA GLY A 19 0.14 1.81 1.46
C GLY A 19 -1.05 1.67 0.50
N PHE A 20 -2.08 2.52 0.65
CA PHE A 20 -3.20 2.58 -0.31
C PHE A 20 -2.75 3.05 -1.68
N PHE A 21 -1.93 4.10 -1.76
CA PHE A 21 -1.41 4.62 -3.01
C PHE A 21 -0.60 3.58 -3.77
N LEU A 22 0.27 2.83 -3.08
CA LEU A 22 1.04 1.74 -3.68
C LEU A 22 0.14 0.66 -4.28
N ARG A 23 -0.87 0.21 -3.51
CA ARG A 23 -1.84 -0.79 -4.00
C ARG A 23 -2.66 -0.25 -5.17
N PHE A 24 -3.08 1.01 -5.11
CA PHE A 24 -3.80 1.67 -6.19
C PHE A 24 -2.97 1.72 -7.49
N GLN A 25 -1.70 2.10 -7.41
CA GLN A 25 -0.83 2.14 -8.58
C GLN A 25 -0.61 0.75 -9.18
N ILE A 26 -0.47 -0.29 -8.37
CA ILE A 26 -0.38 -1.67 -8.85
C ILE A 26 -1.68 -2.07 -9.57
N ASN A 27 -2.84 -1.82 -8.96
CA ASN A 27 -4.14 -2.14 -9.55
C ASN A 27 -4.38 -1.36 -10.85
N LYS A 28 -3.94 -0.09 -10.91
CA LYS A 28 -4.00 0.75 -12.11
C LYS A 28 -3.15 0.18 -13.24
N ARG A 29 -1.92 -0.28 -12.94
CA ARG A 29 -1.04 -0.93 -13.93
C ARG A 29 -1.65 -2.25 -14.43
N GLN A 30 -2.24 -3.05 -13.55
CA GLN A 30 -2.95 -4.28 -13.92
C GLN A 30 -4.14 -3.98 -14.83
N PHE A 31 -4.96 -2.99 -14.48
CA PHE A 31 -6.11 -2.56 -15.29
C PHE A 31 -5.68 -2.12 -16.69
N ASN A 32 -4.63 -1.30 -16.79
CA ASN A 32 -4.13 -0.80 -18.08
C ASN A 32 -3.53 -1.88 -18.99
N ARG A 33 -3.23 -3.09 -18.48
CA ARG A 33 -2.75 -4.23 -19.28
C ARG A 33 -3.86 -5.17 -19.73
N ARG A 34 -5.12 -4.92 -19.35
CA ARG A 34 -6.24 -5.78 -19.74
C ARG A 34 -6.76 -5.38 -21.11
N ASN A 35 -7.07 -6.38 -21.93
CA ASN A 35 -7.71 -6.19 -23.23
C ASN A 35 -9.25 -6.15 -23.12
N MET A 36 -9.95 -6.08 -24.26
CA MET A 36 -11.42 -6.08 -24.31
C MET A 36 -12.08 -7.30 -23.65
N ALA A 37 -11.38 -8.44 -23.59
CA ALA A 37 -11.85 -9.65 -22.90
C ALA A 37 -11.48 -9.67 -21.40
N GLY A 38 -10.84 -8.63 -20.88
CA GLY A 38 -10.40 -8.53 -19.48
C GLY A 38 -9.14 -9.34 -19.15
N VAL A 39 -8.46 -9.89 -20.16
CA VAL A 39 -7.25 -10.70 -19.99
C VAL A 39 -6.01 -9.81 -19.96
N GLU A 40 -5.09 -10.05 -19.02
CA GLU A 40 -3.80 -9.34 -18.98
C GLU A 40 -2.89 -9.78 -20.12
N GLU A 41 -2.49 -8.84 -20.98
CA GLU A 41 -1.57 -9.09 -22.09
C GLU A 41 -0.11 -8.83 -21.69
N PHE A 42 0.75 -9.80 -21.99
CA PHE A 42 2.19 -9.71 -21.77
C PHE A 42 2.96 -10.08 -23.04
N LYS A 43 4.04 -9.37 -23.33
CA LYS A 43 4.86 -9.58 -24.53
C LYS A 43 5.65 -10.90 -24.51
N SER A 44 5.91 -11.45 -23.32
CA SER A 44 6.68 -12.68 -23.14
C SER A 44 6.38 -13.27 -21.76
N TYR A 45 6.49 -14.59 -21.64
CA TYR A 45 6.34 -15.31 -20.39
C TYR A 45 7.28 -14.78 -19.29
N GLY A 46 8.55 -14.51 -19.62
CA GLY A 46 9.52 -13.99 -18.63
C GLY A 46 9.15 -12.58 -18.12
N ASN A 47 8.57 -11.76 -18.99
CA ASN A 47 8.09 -10.43 -18.61
C ASN A 47 6.82 -10.53 -17.73
N ALA A 48 5.92 -11.46 -18.06
CA ALA A 48 4.75 -11.73 -17.25
C ALA A 48 5.14 -12.17 -15.82
N TYR A 49 6.08 -13.10 -15.72
CA TYR A 49 6.53 -13.62 -14.43
C TYR A 49 7.18 -12.53 -13.56
N THR A 50 8.13 -11.78 -14.12
CA THR A 50 8.86 -10.74 -13.38
C THR A 50 7.96 -9.60 -12.92
N ILE A 51 7.07 -9.10 -13.80
CA ILE A 51 6.11 -8.05 -13.42
C ILE A 51 5.15 -8.55 -12.34
N GLN A 52 4.55 -9.73 -12.52
CA GLN A 52 3.59 -10.26 -11.55
C GLN A 52 4.24 -10.55 -10.19
N MET A 53 5.50 -11.00 -10.19
CA MET A 53 6.28 -11.19 -8.96
C MET A 53 6.49 -9.86 -8.23
N LEU A 54 6.92 -8.80 -8.93
CA LEU A 54 7.06 -7.46 -8.35
C LEU A 54 5.72 -6.89 -7.84
N GLU A 55 4.63 -7.12 -8.56
CA GLU A 55 3.29 -6.70 -8.13
C GLU A 55 2.80 -7.46 -6.90
N LYS A 56 3.17 -8.73 -6.75
CA LYS A 56 2.87 -9.51 -5.54
C LYS A 56 3.65 -8.97 -4.35
N VAL A 57 4.95 -8.73 -4.51
CA VAL A 57 5.80 -8.11 -3.48
C VAL A 57 5.29 -6.72 -3.11
N GLY A 58 4.98 -5.88 -4.10
CA GLY A 58 4.44 -4.54 -3.87
C GLY A 58 3.09 -4.56 -3.16
N ARG A 59 2.22 -5.55 -3.44
CA ARG A 59 0.96 -5.74 -2.70
C ARG A 59 1.20 -6.12 -1.23
N PHE A 60 2.18 -6.97 -0.95
CA PHE A 60 2.57 -7.28 0.43
C PHE A 60 3.15 -6.07 1.15
N VAL A 61 4.05 -5.32 0.51
CA VAL A 61 4.62 -4.10 1.08
C VAL A 61 3.52 -3.07 1.37
N GLY A 62 2.57 -2.89 0.45
CA GLY A 62 1.42 -2.01 0.64
C GLY A 62 0.53 -2.44 1.81
N ALA A 63 0.29 -3.74 1.98
CA ALA A 63 -0.45 -4.26 3.13
C ALA A 63 0.31 -4.01 4.44
N PHE A 64 1.62 -4.23 4.46
CA PHE A 64 2.46 -4.01 5.64
C PHE A 64 2.47 -2.54 6.08
N LEU A 65 2.58 -1.61 5.12
CA LEU A 65 2.48 -0.17 5.34
C LEU A 65 1.16 0.23 6.00
N ILE A 66 0.04 -0.32 5.52
CA ILE A 66 -1.29 -0.06 6.09
C ILE A 66 -1.37 -0.58 7.53
N ILE A 67 -0.88 -1.80 7.79
CA ILE A 67 -0.89 -2.40 9.14
C ILE A 67 -0.06 -1.54 10.11
N ILE A 68 1.15 -1.14 9.73
CA ILE A 68 2.01 -0.27 10.56
C ILE A 68 1.28 1.05 10.86
N GLY A 69 0.71 1.69 9.85
CA GLY A 69 0.00 2.95 10.05
C GLY A 69 -1.20 2.83 11.00
N ILE A 70 -1.95 1.73 10.92
CA ILE A 70 -3.05 1.43 11.86
C ILE A 70 -2.51 1.23 13.28
N LEU A 71 -1.42 0.48 13.46
CA LEU A 71 -0.81 0.27 14.79
C LEU A 71 -0.37 1.59 15.42
N ILE A 72 0.22 2.50 14.65
CA ILE A 72 0.61 3.85 15.12
C ILE A 72 -0.64 4.66 15.52
N ALA A 73 -1.71 4.60 14.72
CA ALA A 73 -2.97 5.29 15.03
C ALA A 73 -3.61 4.76 16.33
N ILE A 74 -3.63 3.44 16.51
CA ILE A 74 -4.14 2.78 17.73
C ILE A 74 -3.29 3.19 18.94
N SER A 75 -1.97 3.15 18.82
CA SER A 75 -1.07 3.58 19.89
C SER A 75 -1.28 5.04 20.27
N TYR A 76 -1.54 5.93 19.30
CA TYR A 76 -1.87 7.33 19.56
C TYR A 76 -3.18 7.46 20.35
N PHE A 77 -4.21 6.70 19.99
CA PHE A 77 -5.51 6.72 20.69
C PHE A 77 -5.37 6.29 22.15
N PHE A 78 -4.69 5.17 22.42
CA PHE A 78 -4.44 4.70 23.78
C PHE A 78 -3.58 5.67 24.60
N ALA A 79 -2.58 6.31 23.98
CA ALA A 79 -1.74 7.30 24.65
C ALA A 79 -2.47 8.62 24.97
N THR A 80 -3.55 8.92 24.25
CA THR A 80 -4.36 10.15 24.46
C THR A 80 -5.44 9.95 25.52
N HIS A 81 -5.91 8.71 25.71
CA HIS A 81 -6.93 8.35 26.70
C HIS A 81 -6.35 7.86 28.05
N LYS A 82 -5.04 7.97 28.24
CA LYS A 82 -4.36 7.83 29.54
C LYS A 82 -4.02 9.21 30.08
#